data_AF-A0A9E3X6X9-F1
#
_entry.id   AF-A0A9E3X6X9-F1
#
_cell.length_a   1.000
_cell.length_b   1.000
_cell.length_c   1.000
_cell.angle_alpha   90.00
_cell.angle_beta   90.00
_cell.angle_gamma   90.00
#
_symmetry.space_group_name_H-M   'P 1'
#
loop_
_entity.id
_entity.type
_entity.pdbx_description
1 polymer ?
#
loop_
_entity_poly.entity_id
_entity_poly.type
_entity_poly.pdbx_seq_one_letter_code
_entity_poly.pdbx_strand_id
1 'polypeptide(L)'
;MSGDQPNQTQAIWWRFGKEHGEDDFRVNPPEFIAQHLDQKVTRTKQTAAADWRWWTDGTVIVEKPVPGIHYSDATRIYYLIKWGMTVVEQIHLPPPRDRWYWYIHLTDIFYDETRCCWISKDLFCDIVLDRSGSQYHLMDLADLGQALAIGLITPAATTAILQRVDALLTAIMQDGFPFPEITRAQALCRRLGW
;
A
#
# COMPACT_ATOMS: atom_id res chain seq x y z
N MET A 1 23.50 18.74 -11.61
CA MET A 1 22.70 17.55 -11.28
C MET A 1 22.96 17.20 -9.83
N SER A 2 22.23 17.79 -8.88
CA SER A 2 22.20 17.31 -7.49
C SER A 2 21.21 16.16 -7.43
N GLY A 3 21.69 14.95 -7.71
CA GLY A 3 20.87 13.76 -7.50
C GLY A 3 20.78 13.52 -6.00
N ASP A 4 19.78 14.11 -5.33
CA ASP A 4 19.55 13.91 -3.89
C ASP A 4 19.63 12.41 -3.58
N GLN A 5 20.55 12.05 -2.69
CA GLN A 5 20.71 10.67 -2.27
C GLN A 5 19.38 10.19 -1.68
N PRO A 6 18.96 8.95 -1.98
CA PRO A 6 17.74 8.41 -1.40
C PRO A 6 17.89 8.38 0.12
N ASN A 7 16.84 8.79 0.83
CA ASN A 7 16.83 8.83 2.28
C ASN A 7 16.18 7.57 2.84
N GLN A 8 16.75 7.03 3.91
CA GLN A 8 16.07 6.00 4.69
C GLN A 8 14.78 6.58 5.26
N THR A 9 13.71 5.80 5.16
CA THR A 9 12.41 6.14 5.75
C THR A 9 11.77 4.87 6.27
N GLN A 10 10.63 4.98 6.93
CA GLN A 10 9.85 3.84 7.40
C GLN A 10 8.41 4.01 6.97
N ALA A 11 7.84 2.96 6.37
CA ALA A 11 6.41 2.87 6.10
C ALA A 11 5.84 1.61 6.75
N ILE A 12 4.65 1.72 7.33
CA ILE A 12 3.90 0.58 7.84
C ILE A 12 2.53 0.50 7.16
N TRP A 13 2.12 -0.71 6.79
CA TRP A 13 0.77 -0.95 6.32
C TRP A 13 -0.17 -1.22 7.49
N TRP A 14 -1.30 -0.53 7.52
CA TRP A 14 -2.33 -0.64 8.53
C TRP A 14 -3.63 -1.17 7.92
N ARG A 15 -3.84 -2.49 8.07
CA ARG A 15 -5.10 -3.17 7.74
C ARG A 15 -6.19 -2.75 8.74
N PHE A 16 -6.94 -1.72 8.40
CA PHE A 16 -7.88 -1.04 9.31
C PHE A 16 -9.04 -1.96 9.71
N GLY A 17 -9.33 -2.05 11.01
CA GLY A 17 -10.35 -2.94 11.57
C GLY A 17 -9.92 -4.41 11.74
N LYS A 18 -8.67 -4.74 11.40
CA LYS A 18 -8.06 -6.08 11.54
C LYS A 18 -6.83 -6.06 12.44
N GLU A 19 -6.79 -5.12 13.38
CA GLU A 19 -5.67 -4.96 14.31
C GLU A 19 -5.48 -6.17 15.23
N HIS A 20 -6.47 -7.06 15.31
CA HIS A 20 -6.48 -8.26 16.15
C HIS A 20 -5.97 -9.53 15.47
N GLY A 21 -5.61 -9.47 14.19
CA GLY A 21 -4.97 -10.57 13.47
C GLY A 21 -5.90 -11.61 12.84
N GLU A 22 -7.22 -11.43 12.91
CA GLU A 22 -8.21 -12.32 12.28
C GLU A 22 -8.65 -11.81 10.90
N ASP A 23 -9.37 -12.66 10.16
CA ASP A 23 -9.92 -12.34 8.83
C ASP A 23 -11.19 -11.48 8.87
N ASP A 24 -11.81 -11.28 10.04
CA ASP A 24 -13.01 -10.46 10.22
C ASP A 24 -12.69 -9.00 10.60
N PHE A 25 -13.60 -8.08 10.27
CA PHE A 25 -13.49 -6.68 10.68
C PHE A 25 -14.21 -6.43 12.00
N ARG A 26 -13.62 -5.58 12.85
CA ARG A 26 -14.27 -5.07 14.06
C ARG A 26 -13.90 -3.63 14.37
N VAL A 27 -14.77 -2.96 15.12
CA VAL A 27 -14.45 -1.65 15.69
C VAL A 27 -13.56 -1.86 16.92
N ASN A 28 -12.28 -1.53 16.78
CA ASN A 28 -11.32 -1.63 17.88
C ASN A 28 -11.26 -0.33 18.69
N PRO A 29 -11.04 -0.39 20.02
CA PRO A 29 -10.80 0.79 20.83
C PRO A 29 -9.55 1.57 20.35
N PRO A 30 -9.53 2.92 20.46
CA PRO A 30 -8.39 3.73 20.00
C PRO A 30 -7.05 3.33 20.61
N GLU A 31 -7.03 2.95 21.89
CA GLU A 31 -5.83 2.49 22.60
C GLU A 31 -5.30 1.16 22.05
N PHE A 32 -6.19 0.28 21.60
CA PHE A 32 -5.81 -0.98 20.96
C PHE A 32 -5.19 -0.74 19.59
N ILE A 33 -5.79 0.18 18.81
CA ILE A 33 -5.25 0.60 17.52
C ILE A 33 -3.85 1.22 17.72
N ALA A 34 -3.71 2.14 18.68
CA ALA A 34 -2.43 2.77 18.99
C ALA A 34 -1.36 1.74 19.37
N GLN A 35 -1.68 0.80 20.27
CA GLN A 35 -0.77 -0.27 20.67
C GLN A 35 -0.34 -1.14 19.48
N HIS A 36 -1.27 -1.52 18.62
CA HIS A 36 -0.97 -2.30 17.42
C HIS A 36 -0.03 -1.57 16.47
N LEU A 37 -0.27 -0.28 16.23
CA LEU A 37 0.61 0.55 15.41
C LEU A 37 2.00 0.67 16.06
N ASP A 38 2.08 0.91 17.37
CA ASP A 38 3.35 1.00 18.10
C ASP A 38 4.16 -0.29 18.03
N GLN A 39 3.50 -1.45 18.12
CA GLN A 39 4.14 -2.76 17.95
C GLN A 39 4.71 -2.93 16.53
N LYS A 40 3.95 -2.53 15.49
CA LYS A 40 4.45 -2.57 14.10
C LYS A 40 5.66 -1.65 13.91
N VAL A 41 5.59 -0.43 14.43
CA VAL A 41 6.69 0.55 14.36
C VAL A 41 7.91 0.04 15.10
N THR A 42 7.74 -0.49 16.29
CA THR A 42 8.84 -1.05 17.10
C THR A 42 9.54 -2.20 16.37
N ARG A 43 8.76 -3.14 15.82
CA ARG A 43 9.30 -4.27 15.04
C ARG A 43 10.13 -3.78 13.86
N THR A 44 9.66 -2.77 13.15
CA THR A 44 10.37 -2.24 11.97
C THR A 44 11.60 -1.42 12.37
N LYS A 45 11.56 -0.65 13.46
CA LYS A 45 12.73 0.06 14.02
C LYS A 45 13.84 -0.87 14.54
N GLN A 46 13.50 -2.11 14.89
CA GLN A 46 14.48 -3.15 15.29
C GLN A 46 15.15 -3.85 14.10
N THR A 47 14.77 -3.52 12.86
CA THR A 47 15.39 -4.09 11.66
C THR A 47 16.84 -3.67 11.56
N ALA A 48 17.76 -4.62 11.38
CA ALA A 48 19.17 -4.31 11.20
C ALA A 48 19.40 -3.48 9.93
N ALA A 49 20.43 -2.64 9.92
CA ALA A 49 20.74 -1.78 8.76
C ALA A 49 20.95 -2.57 7.45
N ALA A 50 21.51 -3.78 7.55
CA ALA A 50 21.69 -4.68 6.39
C ALA A 50 20.37 -5.21 5.82
N ASP A 51 19.33 -5.27 6.65
CA ASP A 51 17.99 -5.75 6.29
C ASP A 51 17.00 -4.59 6.10
N TRP A 52 17.50 -3.35 5.99
CA TRP A 52 16.66 -2.17 5.84
C TRP A 52 16.01 -2.13 4.45
N ARG A 53 14.69 -1.96 4.42
CA ARG A 53 13.88 -2.23 3.23
C ARG A 53 13.12 -1.02 2.69
N TRP A 54 13.22 0.16 3.31
CA TRP A 54 12.42 1.34 2.96
C TRP A 54 13.26 2.57 2.63
N TRP A 55 13.00 3.19 1.48
CA TRP A 55 13.71 4.38 1.02
C TRP A 55 12.76 5.37 0.35
N THR A 56 13.09 6.65 0.37
CA THR A 56 12.28 7.72 -0.24
C THR A 56 13.14 8.77 -0.93
N ASP A 57 12.58 9.39 -1.96
CA ASP A 57 13.11 10.62 -2.58
C ASP A 57 12.32 11.88 -2.18
N GLY A 58 11.45 11.76 -1.17
CA GLY A 58 10.53 12.82 -0.73
C GLY A 58 9.21 12.86 -1.50
N THR A 59 9.10 12.17 -2.64
CA THR A 59 7.85 12.12 -3.44
C THR A 59 7.19 10.75 -3.46
N VAL A 60 8.00 9.69 -3.43
CA VAL A 60 7.55 8.30 -3.35
C VAL A 60 8.34 7.56 -2.28
N ILE A 61 7.74 6.52 -1.72
CA ILE A 61 8.46 5.56 -0.87
C ILE A 61 8.52 4.23 -1.63
N VAL A 62 9.69 3.59 -1.61
CA VAL A 62 9.90 2.26 -2.14
C VAL A 62 10.18 1.29 -1.00
N GLU A 63 9.59 0.10 -1.08
CA GLU A 63 9.89 -1.02 -0.22
C GLU A 63 10.36 -2.24 -1.03
N LYS A 64 11.41 -2.91 -0.52
CA LYS A 64 11.76 -4.26 -0.91
C LYS A 64 11.12 -5.25 0.08
N PRO A 65 9.97 -5.89 -0.24
CA PRO A 65 9.33 -6.81 0.69
C PRO A 65 10.21 -8.03 0.97
N VAL A 66 9.98 -8.69 2.11
CA VAL A 66 10.58 -10.01 2.36
C VAL A 66 9.94 -11.02 1.40
N PRO A 67 10.71 -11.84 0.67
CA PRO A 67 10.16 -12.91 -0.15
C PRO A 67 9.26 -13.85 0.66
N GLY A 68 8.19 -14.32 0.03
CA GLY A 68 7.16 -15.13 0.68
C GLY A 68 6.16 -15.68 -0.32
N ILE A 69 4.98 -16.07 0.16
CA ILE A 69 3.96 -16.74 -0.66
C ILE A 69 3.59 -15.93 -1.92
N HIS A 70 3.53 -14.60 -1.80
CA HIS A 70 3.15 -13.71 -2.91
C HIS A 70 4.28 -12.83 -3.44
N TYR A 71 5.47 -12.88 -2.82
CA TYR A 71 6.56 -11.96 -3.08
C TYR A 71 7.83 -12.70 -3.45
N SER A 72 8.46 -12.24 -4.53
CA SER A 72 9.77 -12.71 -4.99
C SER A 72 10.83 -11.66 -4.72
N ASP A 73 12.11 -11.99 -4.95
CA ASP A 73 13.21 -11.02 -4.88
C ASP A 73 13.08 -9.86 -5.88
N ALA A 74 12.28 -10.04 -6.94
CA ALA A 74 11.99 -9.01 -7.92
C ALA A 74 10.80 -8.11 -7.55
N THR A 75 9.99 -8.50 -6.57
CA THR A 75 8.79 -7.76 -6.16
C THR A 75 9.19 -6.45 -5.49
N ARG A 76 8.51 -5.35 -5.83
CA ARG A 76 8.72 -4.03 -5.21
C ARG A 76 7.39 -3.45 -4.79
N ILE A 77 7.39 -2.70 -3.70
CA ILE A 77 6.20 -1.99 -3.21
C ILE A 77 6.46 -0.49 -3.32
N TYR A 78 5.49 0.25 -3.85
CA TYR A 78 5.55 1.69 -4.07
C TYR A 78 4.41 2.38 -3.34
N TYR A 79 4.73 3.29 -2.42
CA TYR A 79 3.75 4.14 -1.77
C TYR A 79 3.67 5.46 -2.53
N LEU A 80 2.59 5.64 -3.28
CA LEU A 80 2.36 6.85 -4.07
C LEU A 80 1.51 7.81 -3.27
N ILE A 81 2.16 8.60 -2.40
CA ILE A 81 1.50 9.43 -1.37
C ILE A 81 0.42 10.33 -1.97
N LYS A 82 0.74 11.05 -3.05
CA LYS A 82 -0.19 11.98 -3.73
C LYS A 82 -1.45 11.27 -4.27
N TRP A 83 -1.31 10.02 -4.66
CA TRP A 83 -2.39 9.23 -5.24
C TRP A 83 -3.15 8.42 -4.19
N GLY A 84 -2.64 8.34 -2.97
CA GLY A 84 -3.23 7.54 -1.90
C GLY A 84 -3.36 6.06 -2.30
N MET A 85 -2.26 5.47 -2.77
CA MET A 85 -2.22 4.05 -3.10
C MET A 85 -0.87 3.43 -2.77
N THR A 86 -0.92 2.15 -2.41
CA THR A 86 0.26 1.29 -2.28
C THR A 86 0.23 0.26 -3.41
N VAL A 87 1.24 0.28 -4.26
CA VAL A 87 1.33 -0.55 -5.46
C VAL A 87 2.38 -1.64 -5.25
N VAL A 88 1.99 -2.90 -5.36
CA VAL A 88 2.90 -4.05 -5.44
C VAL A 88 3.13 -4.38 -6.91
N GLU A 89 4.38 -4.25 -7.34
CA GLU A 89 4.86 -4.69 -8.65
C GLU A 89 5.32 -6.15 -8.58
N GLN A 90 4.96 -6.96 -9.58
CA GLN A 90 5.30 -8.39 -9.66
C GLN A 90 4.74 -9.18 -8.47
N ILE A 91 3.44 -9.06 -8.24
CA ILE A 91 2.72 -9.92 -7.31
C ILE A 91 2.66 -11.36 -7.86
N HIS A 92 2.84 -12.35 -7.00
CA HIS A 92 2.70 -13.78 -7.35
C HIS A 92 1.45 -14.35 -6.69
N LEU A 93 0.31 -14.26 -7.37
CA LEU A 93 -0.93 -14.83 -6.87
C LEU A 93 -1.09 -16.30 -7.33
N PRO A 94 -1.70 -17.17 -6.52
CA PRO A 94 -1.96 -18.55 -6.94
C PRO A 94 -3.03 -18.61 -8.05
N PRO A 95 -3.05 -19.66 -8.87
CA PRO A 95 -4.14 -19.89 -9.82
C PRO A 95 -5.52 -19.86 -9.14
N PRO A 96 -6.55 -19.29 -9.80
CA PRO A 96 -6.57 -18.77 -11.18
C PRO A 96 -6.18 -17.28 -11.30
N ARG A 97 -5.53 -16.69 -10.28
CA ARG A 97 -5.20 -15.25 -10.21
C ARG A 97 -3.76 -14.94 -10.63
N ASP A 98 -3.00 -15.93 -11.08
CA ASP A 98 -1.60 -15.86 -11.49
C ASP A 98 -1.33 -14.96 -12.71
N ARG A 99 -2.38 -14.60 -13.46
CA ARG A 99 -2.28 -13.62 -14.56
C ARG A 99 -2.00 -12.18 -14.11
N TRP A 100 -2.31 -11.83 -12.86
CA TRP A 100 -2.19 -10.47 -12.37
C TRP A 100 -0.74 -10.14 -12.02
N TYR A 101 -0.31 -8.93 -12.37
CA TYR A 101 1.08 -8.47 -12.20
C TYR A 101 1.19 -7.31 -11.22
N TRP A 102 0.22 -6.40 -11.27
CA TRP A 102 0.13 -5.26 -10.35
C TRP A 102 -0.97 -5.54 -9.32
N TYR A 103 -0.67 -5.26 -8.06
CA TYR A 103 -1.65 -5.24 -6.98
C TYR A 103 -1.66 -3.85 -6.36
N ILE A 104 -2.80 -3.17 -6.38
CA ILE A 104 -2.94 -1.80 -5.87
C ILE A 104 -3.87 -1.84 -4.68
N HIS A 105 -3.35 -1.50 -3.49
CA HIS A 105 -4.17 -1.15 -2.35
C HIS A 105 -4.59 0.31 -2.46
N LEU A 106 -5.89 0.58 -2.35
CA LEU A 106 -6.36 1.94 -2.10
C LEU A 106 -6.10 2.28 -0.64
N THR A 107 -5.40 3.39 -0.39
CA THR A 107 -4.88 3.68 0.95
C THR A 107 -4.92 5.15 1.31
N ASP A 108 -5.13 5.47 2.58
CA ASP A 108 -4.76 6.78 3.13
C ASP A 108 -3.31 6.74 3.60
N ILE A 109 -2.44 7.49 2.92
CA ILE A 109 -1.01 7.55 3.24
C ILE A 109 -0.71 8.88 3.90
N PHE A 110 -0.21 8.84 5.13
CA PHE A 110 0.14 10.04 5.89
C PHE A 110 1.34 9.79 6.80
N TYR A 111 2.04 10.86 7.15
CA TYR A 111 3.15 10.79 8.10
C TYR A 111 2.61 10.95 9.52
N ASP A 112 2.94 10.01 10.41
CA ASP A 112 2.64 10.09 11.84
C ASP A 112 3.85 10.67 12.57
N GLU A 113 3.73 11.93 12.99
CA GLU A 113 4.78 12.66 13.72
C GLU A 113 5.09 12.05 15.09
N THR A 114 4.12 11.40 15.73
CA THR A 114 4.33 10.78 17.05
C THR A 114 5.18 9.52 16.92
N ARG A 115 4.96 8.75 15.86
CA ARG A 115 5.67 7.50 15.58
C ARG A 115 6.92 7.70 14.73
N CYS A 116 7.05 8.87 14.09
CA CYS A 116 8.07 9.23 13.12
C CYS A 116 8.13 8.23 11.96
N CYS A 117 6.97 7.89 11.38
CA CYS A 117 6.89 6.96 10.25
C CYS A 117 5.69 7.26 9.35
N TRP A 118 5.75 6.78 8.10
CA TRP A 118 4.60 6.79 7.21
C TRP A 118 3.64 5.65 7.56
N ILE A 119 2.35 5.96 7.61
CA ILE A 119 1.27 4.99 7.77
C ILE A 119 0.52 4.93 6.44
N SER A 120 0.42 3.72 5.90
CA SER A 120 -0.46 3.41 4.77
C SER A 120 -1.67 2.67 5.29
N LYS A 121 -2.74 3.41 5.57
CA LYS A 121 -4.01 2.87 6.07
C LYS A 121 -4.82 2.30 4.92
N ASP A 122 -5.20 1.04 5.04
CA ASP A 122 -6.04 0.32 4.11
C ASP A 122 -7.45 0.92 4.01
N LEU A 123 -7.96 1.03 2.78
CA LEU A 123 -9.32 1.49 2.48
C LEU A 123 -10.19 0.38 1.88
N PHE A 124 -9.91 -0.87 2.24
CA PHE A 124 -10.67 -2.09 1.96
C PHE A 124 -10.70 -2.53 0.50
N CYS A 125 -10.63 -1.61 -0.46
CA CYS A 125 -10.73 -1.93 -1.88
C CYS A 125 -9.35 -2.04 -2.52
N ASP A 126 -9.16 -3.14 -3.24
CA ASP A 126 -7.93 -3.44 -3.96
C ASP A 126 -8.20 -3.56 -5.47
N ILE A 127 -7.22 -3.20 -6.29
CA ILE A 127 -7.30 -3.35 -7.74
C ILE A 127 -6.11 -4.18 -8.19
N VAL A 128 -6.37 -5.27 -8.91
CA VAL A 128 -5.34 -6.02 -9.62
C VAL A 128 -5.34 -5.68 -11.09
N LEU A 129 -4.16 -5.55 -11.69
CA LEU A 129 -4.01 -5.34 -13.13
C LEU A 129 -3.08 -6.36 -13.76
N ASP A 130 -3.33 -6.66 -15.03
CA ASP A 130 -2.42 -7.46 -15.83
C ASP A 130 -1.12 -6.69 -16.10
N ARG A 131 -0.09 -7.35 -16.65
CA ARG A 131 1.22 -6.70 -16.87
C ARG A 131 1.12 -5.43 -17.72
N SER A 132 0.19 -5.39 -18.68
CA SER A 132 0.01 -4.24 -19.56
C SER A 132 -0.76 -3.08 -18.90
N GLY A 133 -1.41 -3.30 -17.76
CA GLY A 133 -2.28 -2.32 -17.13
C GLY A 133 -3.62 -2.11 -17.86
N SER A 134 -3.95 -2.94 -18.86
CA SER A 134 -5.14 -2.77 -19.70
C SER A 134 -6.35 -3.57 -19.21
N GLN A 135 -6.11 -4.65 -18.47
CA GLN A 135 -7.16 -5.41 -17.80
C GLN A 135 -7.03 -5.23 -16.31
N TYR A 136 -8.16 -4.97 -15.64
CA TYR A 136 -8.21 -4.85 -14.20
C TYR A 136 -9.34 -5.70 -13.60
N HIS A 137 -9.22 -5.96 -12.30
CA HIS A 137 -10.30 -6.46 -11.48
C HIS A 137 -10.30 -5.72 -10.14
N LEU A 138 -11.46 -5.18 -9.79
CA LEU A 138 -11.70 -4.55 -8.48
C LEU A 138 -12.11 -5.64 -7.49
N MET A 139 -11.39 -5.69 -6.38
CA MET A 139 -11.55 -6.68 -5.32
C MET A 139 -12.07 -6.01 -4.04
N ASP A 140 -12.59 -6.85 -3.14
CA ASP A 140 -12.83 -6.53 -1.73
C ASP A 140 -13.85 -5.38 -1.49
N LEU A 141 -14.73 -5.14 -2.46
CA LEU A 141 -15.93 -4.30 -2.25
C LEU A 141 -16.85 -4.83 -1.15
N ALA A 142 -16.86 -6.16 -0.93
CA ALA A 142 -17.61 -6.78 0.17
C ALA A 142 -17.05 -6.36 1.53
N ASP A 143 -15.72 -6.24 1.65
CA ASP A 143 -15.03 -5.80 2.87
C ASP A 143 -15.39 -4.34 3.19
N LEU A 144 -15.47 -3.46 2.19
CA LEU A 144 -15.97 -2.09 2.35
C LEU A 144 -17.42 -2.07 2.88
N GLY A 145 -18.28 -2.93 2.34
CA GLY A 145 -19.67 -3.08 2.79
C GLY A 145 -19.76 -3.59 4.24
N GLN A 146 -18.94 -4.58 4.60
CA GLN A 146 -18.86 -5.09 5.96
C GLN A 146 -18.37 -4.02 6.94
N ALA A 147 -17.32 -3.27 6.59
CA ALA A 147 -16.80 -2.17 7.40
C ALA A 147 -17.87 -1.11 7.68
N LEU A 148 -18.68 -0.76 6.69
CA LEU A 148 -19.84 0.13 6.89
C LEU A 148 -20.89 -0.51 7.80
N ALA A 149 -21.25 -1.78 7.56
CA ALA A 149 -22.32 -2.46 8.29
C ALA A 149 -22.04 -2.57 9.80
N ILE A 150 -20.77 -2.74 10.18
CA ILE A 150 -20.36 -2.82 11.60
C ILE A 150 -20.05 -1.44 12.22
N GLY A 151 -20.16 -0.35 11.46
CA GLY A 151 -19.86 1.00 11.92
C GLY A 151 -18.36 1.32 12.06
N LEU A 152 -17.48 0.55 11.41
CA LEU A 152 -16.04 0.84 11.36
C LEU A 152 -15.74 2.10 10.52
N ILE A 153 -16.57 2.36 9.51
CA ILE A 153 -16.56 3.58 8.71
C ILE A 153 -17.96 4.17 8.61
N THR A 154 -18.03 5.46 8.31
CA THR A 154 -19.29 6.19 8.13
C THR A 154 -19.75 6.14 6.67
N PRO A 155 -21.04 6.38 6.38
CA PRO A 155 -21.52 6.51 5.00
C PRO A 155 -20.76 7.56 4.17
N ALA A 156 -20.35 8.66 4.80
CA ALA A 156 -19.55 9.71 4.16
C ALA A 156 -18.15 9.20 3.77
N ALA A 157 -17.50 8.45 4.66
CA ALA A 157 -16.21 7.81 4.37
C ALA A 157 -16.34 6.77 3.25
N THR A 158 -17.38 5.93 3.28
CA THR A 158 -17.66 4.98 2.19
C THR A 158 -17.83 5.69 0.85
N THR A 159 -18.56 6.81 0.83
CA THR A 159 -18.77 7.60 -0.40
C THR A 159 -17.44 8.14 -0.93
N ALA A 160 -16.60 8.70 -0.05
CA ALA A 160 -15.28 9.20 -0.43
C ALA A 160 -14.36 8.09 -0.97
N ILE A 161 -14.40 6.89 -0.38
CA ILE A 161 -13.65 5.73 -0.87
C ILE A 161 -14.11 5.33 -2.27
N LEU A 162 -15.43 5.22 -2.51
CA LEU A 162 -15.98 4.87 -3.83
C LEU A 162 -15.64 5.92 -4.89
N GLN A 163 -15.69 7.20 -4.56
CA GLN A 163 -15.27 8.28 -5.46
C GLN A 163 -13.79 8.17 -5.83
N ARG A 164 -12.93 7.77 -4.88
CA ARG A 164 -11.51 7.55 -5.16
C ARG A 164 -11.26 6.32 -6.04
N VAL A 165 -12.01 5.24 -5.83
CA VAL A 165 -11.97 4.07 -6.72
C VAL A 165 -12.34 4.48 -8.14
N ASP A 166 -13.43 5.21 -8.32
CA ASP A 166 -13.91 5.67 -9.63
C ASP A 166 -12.88 6.57 -10.32
N ALA A 167 -12.34 7.57 -9.60
CA ALA A 167 -11.31 8.45 -10.12
C ALA A 167 -10.04 7.69 -10.52
N LEU A 168 -9.62 6.71 -9.72
CA LEU A 168 -8.45 5.88 -10.01
C LEU A 168 -8.66 5.01 -11.25
N LEU A 169 -9.79 4.32 -11.35
CA LEU A 169 -10.10 3.50 -12.52
C LEU A 169 -10.21 4.36 -13.78
N THR A 170 -10.79 5.56 -13.65
CA THR A 170 -10.84 6.54 -14.74
C THR A 170 -9.44 6.95 -15.19
N ALA A 171 -8.53 7.28 -14.27
CA ALA A 171 -7.14 7.62 -14.60
C ALA A 171 -6.40 6.44 -15.26
N ILE A 172 -6.56 5.21 -14.75
CA ILE A 172 -6.00 3.99 -15.36
C ILE A 172 -6.49 3.83 -16.80
N MET A 173 -7.78 4.06 -17.05
CA MET A 173 -8.38 3.92 -18.38
C MET A 173 -8.00 5.04 -19.36
N GLN A 174 -7.87 6.28 -18.88
CA GLN A 174 -7.65 7.46 -19.71
C GLN A 174 -6.17 7.76 -19.94
N ASP A 175 -5.38 7.76 -18.86
CA ASP A 175 -3.96 8.12 -18.89
C ASP A 175 -3.05 6.90 -19.07
N GLY A 176 -3.60 5.70 -18.84
CA GLY A 176 -2.87 4.44 -18.87
C GLY A 176 -2.10 4.15 -17.58
N PHE A 177 -1.69 2.90 -17.43
CA PHE A 177 -0.91 2.42 -16.29
C PHE A 177 0.32 1.66 -16.81
N PRO A 178 1.51 1.76 -16.19
CA PRO A 178 1.83 2.43 -14.93
C PRO A 178 1.94 3.97 -15.01
N PHE A 179 1.59 4.65 -13.91
CA PHE A 179 1.74 6.10 -13.80
C PHE A 179 3.20 6.56 -13.78
N PRO A 180 3.51 7.84 -14.15
CA PRO A 180 4.87 8.37 -14.14
C PRO A 180 5.60 8.21 -12.79
N GLU A 181 4.89 8.29 -11.68
CA GLU A 181 5.44 8.10 -10.34
C GLU A 181 5.97 6.68 -10.10
N ILE A 182 5.40 5.66 -10.75
CA ILE A 182 5.94 4.29 -10.72
C ILE A 182 7.26 4.23 -11.48
N THR A 183 7.37 4.91 -12.62
CA THR A 183 8.64 5.00 -13.36
C THR A 183 9.73 5.67 -12.51
N ARG A 184 9.36 6.69 -11.72
CA ARG A 184 10.26 7.33 -10.74
C ARG A 184 10.64 6.36 -9.62
N ALA A 185 9.68 5.65 -9.05
CA ALA A 185 9.92 4.65 -8.01
C ALA A 185 10.86 3.53 -8.50
N GLN A 186 10.67 3.03 -9.71
CA GLN A 186 11.56 2.07 -10.35
C GLN A 186 12.98 2.63 -10.57
N ALA A 187 13.10 3.91 -10.94
CA ALA A 187 14.41 4.57 -11.05
C ALA A 187 15.11 4.68 -9.70
N LEU A 188 14.36 4.96 -8.63
CA LEU A 188 14.85 4.93 -7.26
C LEU A 188 15.33 3.52 -6.86
N CYS A 189 14.56 2.47 -7.12
CA CYS A 189 14.99 1.08 -6.91
C CYS A 189 16.32 0.76 -7.61
N ARG A 190 16.48 1.15 -8.90
CA ARG A 190 17.73 0.94 -9.65
C ARG A 190 18.92 1.65 -9.01
N ARG A 191 18.73 2.87 -8.49
CA ARG A 191 19.80 3.62 -7.78
C ARG A 191 20.21 2.96 -6.47
N LEU A 192 19.29 2.24 -5.82
CA LEU A 192 19.55 1.44 -4.62
C LEU A 192 20.22 0.10 -4.91
N GLY A 193 20.43 -0.24 -6.20
CA GLY A 193 20.96 -1.54 -6.62
C GLY A 193 19.95 -2.68 -6.43
N TRP A 194 18.66 -2.36 -6.39
CA TRP A 194 17.58 -3.34 -6.33
C TRP A 194 17.12 -3.78 -7.71
#